data_AF-A0A094WF93-F1
#
_entry.id   AF-A0A094WF93-F1
#
_cell.length_a   1.000
_cell.length_b   1.000
_cell.length_c   1.000
_cell.angle_alpha   90.00
_cell.angle_beta   90.00
_cell.angle_gamma   90.00
#
_symmetry.space_group_name_H-M   'P 1'
#
loop_
_entity.id
_entity.type
_entity.pdbx_description
1 polymer ?
#
loop_
_entity_poly.entity_id
_entity_poly.type
_entity_poly.pdbx_seq_one_letter_code
_entity_poly.pdbx_strand_id
1 'polypeptide(L)'
;MRQRFLTTLFSVFLLPTVLLFPRIVLATTVVDITSGDVGLSYNITWMDPTSSTGLSTNLSATGSFTVKSLTSSELLLGITLNNTTSSSFQAAILSLGMTSSPSLSGQLLGTSSVFSGLSDPGNFPGGFKNINLCLYAGSNCNGGDINNGLQSASSTSFELALTTSTGNLLTSGVDLSQFPVKFQTQDGSFELGDKVFPAAPEPSSFFLAGTGLLMILLFFRRTSRKRQFLL
;
A
#
# COMPACT_ATOMS: atom_id res chain seq x y z
N MET A 1 -62.31 32.07 53.45
CA MET A 1 -62.39 30.59 53.52
C MET A 1 -61.20 30.02 52.76
N ARG A 2 -60.56 29.00 53.32
CA ARG A 2 -59.34 28.33 52.84
C ARG A 2 -59.40 27.92 51.35
N GLN A 3 -58.30 28.02 50.63
CA GLN A 3 -57.60 26.83 50.09
C GLN A 3 -56.21 27.18 49.55
N ARG A 4 -55.22 26.42 50.04
CA ARG A 4 -53.84 26.39 49.59
C ARG A 4 -53.76 25.51 48.33
N PHE A 5 -52.98 25.91 47.33
CA PHE A 5 -52.47 25.00 46.31
C PHE A 5 -50.93 25.10 46.29
N LEU A 6 -50.31 23.96 46.54
CA LEU A 6 -48.86 23.74 46.51
C LEU A 6 -48.46 23.51 45.05
N THR A 7 -47.62 24.37 44.50
CA THR A 7 -46.98 24.19 43.18
C THR A 7 -45.60 23.58 43.38
N THR A 8 -45.49 22.28 43.18
CA THR A 8 -44.21 21.57 43.06
C THR A 8 -43.61 21.82 41.68
N LEU A 9 -42.54 22.63 41.62
CA LEU A 9 -41.65 22.76 40.46
C LEU A 9 -40.75 21.52 40.38
N PHE A 10 -40.96 20.68 39.37
CA PHE A 10 -40.01 19.64 38.98
C PHE A 10 -39.05 20.24 37.95
N SER A 11 -37.84 20.57 38.39
CA SER A 11 -36.73 20.89 37.48
C SER A 11 -36.20 19.60 36.87
N VAL A 12 -36.55 19.34 35.61
CA VAL A 12 -35.98 18.26 34.81
C VAL A 12 -34.62 18.73 34.27
N PHE A 13 -33.53 18.27 34.89
CA PHE A 13 -32.19 18.40 34.34
C PHE A 13 -32.03 17.41 33.18
N LEU A 14 -32.13 17.89 31.95
CA LEU A 14 -31.70 17.16 30.75
C LEU A 14 -30.17 17.16 30.70
N LEU A 15 -29.54 16.06 31.12
CA LEU A 15 -28.12 15.83 30.84
C LEU A 15 -27.94 15.59 29.33
N PRO A 16 -27.04 16.31 28.64
CA PRO A 16 -26.67 15.96 27.28
C PRO A 16 -25.89 14.65 27.32
N THR A 17 -26.51 13.58 26.84
CA THR A 17 -25.82 12.34 26.48
C THR A 17 -24.86 12.66 25.34
N VAL A 18 -23.60 12.91 25.70
CA VAL A 18 -22.48 12.97 24.75
C VAL A 18 -22.31 11.57 24.19
N LEU A 19 -22.86 11.32 23.02
CA LEU A 19 -22.61 10.11 22.24
C LEU A 19 -21.16 10.13 21.79
N LEU A 20 -20.27 9.55 22.61
CA LEU A 20 -18.90 9.23 22.23
C LEU A 20 -18.97 8.07 21.22
N PHE A 21 -19.14 8.41 19.95
CA PHE A 21 -18.86 7.46 18.88
C PHE A 21 -17.36 7.20 18.88
N PRO A 22 -16.90 5.94 19.02
CA PRO A 22 -15.50 5.63 18.86
C PRO A 22 -15.10 6.00 17.42
N ARG A 23 -14.27 7.04 17.26
CA ARG A 23 -13.61 7.32 16.00
C ARG A 23 -12.62 6.19 15.75
N ILE A 24 -12.95 5.27 14.86
CA ILE A 24 -12.00 4.31 14.31
C ILE A 24 -11.06 5.13 13.41
N VAL A 25 -9.91 5.50 13.95
CA VAL A 25 -8.82 6.05 13.15
C VAL A 25 -8.17 4.86 12.45
N LEU A 26 -8.50 4.63 11.17
CA LEU A 26 -7.71 3.74 10.35
C LEU A 26 -6.30 4.34 10.26
N ALA A 27 -5.30 3.64 10.78
CA ALA A 27 -3.91 4.04 10.63
C ALA A 27 -3.56 3.99 9.14
N THR A 28 -3.41 5.16 8.53
CA THR A 28 -2.82 5.27 7.19
C THR A 28 -1.37 4.90 7.30
N THR A 29 -0.98 3.83 6.62
CA THR A 29 0.40 3.39 6.56
C THR A 29 1.22 4.37 5.72
N VAL A 30 2.30 4.87 6.31
CA VAL A 30 3.26 5.77 5.67
C VAL A 30 4.55 4.98 5.49
N VAL A 31 5.05 4.95 4.26
CA VAL A 31 6.33 4.38 3.87
C VAL A 31 7.30 5.53 3.67
N ASP A 32 8.20 5.73 4.63
CA ASP A 32 9.30 6.69 4.52
C ASP A 32 10.44 6.06 3.72
N ILE A 33 10.80 6.68 2.59
CA ILE A 33 11.84 6.21 1.66
C ILE A 33 13.07 7.09 1.81
N THR A 34 14.19 6.43 2.12
CA THR A 34 15.51 7.02 2.25
C THR A 34 16.51 6.39 1.26
N SER A 35 17.74 6.90 1.23
CA SER A 35 18.81 6.30 0.42
C SER A 35 19.20 4.89 0.88
N GLY A 36 18.91 4.53 2.12
CA GLY A 36 19.14 3.19 2.66
C GLY A 36 18.17 2.14 2.13
N ASP A 37 17.05 2.57 1.54
CA ASP A 37 15.99 1.68 1.04
C ASP A 37 16.18 1.27 -0.42
N VAL A 38 17.22 1.76 -1.10
CA VAL A 38 17.52 1.38 -2.49
C VAL A 38 17.75 -0.13 -2.57
N GLY A 39 16.95 -0.79 -3.40
CA GLY A 39 16.91 -2.24 -3.58
C GLY A 39 15.88 -2.96 -2.70
N LEU A 40 15.23 -2.28 -1.76
CA LEU A 40 14.16 -2.84 -0.94
C LEU A 40 12.80 -2.75 -1.64
N SER A 41 11.89 -3.64 -1.26
CA SER A 41 10.51 -3.69 -1.76
C SER A 41 9.50 -3.56 -0.63
N TYR A 42 8.43 -2.81 -0.87
CA TYR A 42 7.28 -2.69 0.01
C TYR A 42 6.07 -3.39 -0.62
N ASN A 43 5.38 -4.22 0.15
CA ASN A 43 4.25 -4.98 -0.34
C ASN A 43 2.93 -4.45 0.21
N ILE A 44 1.98 -4.23 -0.68
CA ILE A 44 0.64 -3.77 -0.38
C ILE A 44 -0.33 -4.87 -0.77
N THR A 45 -1.28 -5.15 0.11
CA THR A 45 -2.37 -6.09 -0.19
C THR A 45 -3.70 -5.37 -0.10
N TRP A 46 -4.50 -5.54 -1.15
CA TRP A 46 -5.89 -5.12 -1.19
C TRP A 46 -6.77 -6.35 -1.11
N MET A 47 -7.74 -6.32 -0.21
CA MET A 47 -8.70 -7.41 -0.07
C MET A 47 -10.03 -6.88 0.43
N ASP A 48 -11.08 -7.19 -0.31
CA ASP A 48 -12.47 -6.96 0.09
C ASP A 48 -13.22 -8.30 0.04
N PRO A 49 -13.64 -8.86 1.19
CA PRO A 49 -14.31 -10.15 1.22
C PRO A 49 -15.73 -10.08 0.65
N THR A 50 -16.24 -11.21 0.16
CA THR A 50 -17.63 -11.35 -0.35
C THR A 50 -18.69 -10.81 0.62
N SER A 51 -18.47 -10.94 1.93
CA SER A 51 -19.37 -10.44 2.97
C SER A 51 -19.53 -8.92 3.00
N SER A 52 -18.56 -8.19 2.44
CA SER A 52 -18.52 -6.73 2.41
C SER A 52 -19.01 -6.19 1.06
N THR A 53 -18.63 -6.85 -0.05
CA THR A 53 -19.01 -6.43 -1.40
C THR A 53 -20.37 -6.94 -1.88
N GLY A 54 -20.87 -8.04 -1.31
CA GLY A 54 -22.02 -8.77 -1.84
C GLY A 54 -21.73 -9.58 -3.11
N LEU A 55 -20.47 -9.68 -3.53
CA LEU A 55 -20.05 -10.42 -4.72
C LEU A 55 -19.92 -11.91 -4.46
N SER A 56 -19.88 -12.70 -5.54
CA SER A 56 -19.65 -14.15 -5.50
C SER A 56 -18.19 -14.54 -5.21
N THR A 57 -17.24 -13.60 -5.31
CA THR A 57 -15.81 -13.81 -5.00
C THR A 57 -15.23 -12.62 -4.24
N ASN A 58 -14.14 -12.86 -3.52
CA ASN A 58 -13.33 -11.79 -2.94
C ASN A 58 -12.65 -10.99 -4.05
N LEU A 59 -12.65 -9.67 -3.93
CA LEU A 59 -11.76 -8.81 -4.71
C LEU A 59 -10.43 -8.76 -4.00
N SER A 60 -9.35 -9.05 -4.71
CA SER A 60 -8.02 -9.00 -4.12
C SER A 60 -6.93 -8.65 -5.12
N ALA A 61 -5.91 -7.97 -4.63
CA ALA A 61 -4.72 -7.68 -5.39
C ALA A 61 -3.50 -7.53 -4.46
N THR A 62 -2.32 -7.66 -5.04
CA THR A 62 -1.05 -7.38 -4.36
C THR A 62 -0.20 -6.47 -5.23
N GLY A 63 0.52 -5.55 -4.60
CA GLY A 63 1.43 -4.61 -5.24
C GLY A 63 2.78 -4.66 -4.56
N SER A 64 3.86 -4.82 -5.31
CA SER A 64 5.24 -4.72 -4.84
C SER A 64 5.88 -3.47 -5.42
N PHE A 65 6.37 -2.60 -4.54
CA PHE A 65 6.98 -1.31 -4.87
C PHE A 65 8.45 -1.38 -4.46
N THR A 66 9.32 -1.49 -5.45
CA THR A 66 10.77 -1.62 -5.26
C THR A 66 11.47 -0.29 -5.52
N VAL A 67 12.24 0.20 -4.56
CA VAL A 67 13.04 1.42 -4.74
C VAL A 67 14.24 1.07 -5.62
N LYS A 68 14.22 1.48 -6.89
CA LYS A 68 15.31 1.19 -7.85
C LYS A 68 16.46 2.16 -7.69
N SER A 69 16.16 3.45 -7.54
CA SER A 69 17.14 4.48 -7.25
C SER A 69 16.48 5.68 -6.59
N LEU A 70 17.24 6.37 -5.74
CA LEU A 70 16.87 7.66 -5.16
C LEU A 70 18.01 8.64 -5.40
N THR A 71 17.70 9.77 -6.02
CA THR A 71 18.61 10.90 -6.25
C THR A 71 18.07 12.14 -5.56
N SER A 72 18.74 13.28 -5.69
CA SER A 72 18.25 14.54 -5.10
C SER A 72 16.92 15.02 -5.71
N SER A 73 16.60 14.65 -6.95
CA SER A 73 15.43 15.17 -7.67
C SER A 73 14.47 14.08 -8.17
N GLU A 74 14.85 12.80 -8.08
CA GLU A 74 14.10 11.70 -8.64
C GLU A 74 14.15 10.46 -7.74
N LEU A 75 12.99 9.85 -7.54
CA LEU A 75 12.78 8.52 -7.00
C LEU A 75 12.28 7.61 -8.13
N LEU A 76 13.03 6.56 -8.46
CA LEU A 76 12.62 5.55 -9.42
C LEU A 76 12.06 4.33 -8.69
N LEU A 77 10.80 4.00 -8.96
CA LEU A 77 10.11 2.83 -8.41
C LEU A 77 9.90 1.77 -9.49
N GLY A 78 10.25 0.53 -9.19
CA GLY A 78 9.78 -0.64 -9.93
C GLY A 78 8.51 -1.17 -9.28
N ILE A 79 7.41 -1.20 -10.03
CA ILE A 79 6.10 -1.61 -9.52
C ILE A 79 5.67 -2.90 -10.20
N THR A 80 5.32 -3.91 -9.40
CA THR A 80 4.65 -5.12 -9.87
C THR A 80 3.27 -5.18 -9.24
N LEU A 81 2.23 -5.25 -10.05
CA LEU A 81 0.84 -5.34 -9.61
C LEU A 81 0.26 -6.67 -10.06
N ASN A 82 -0.42 -7.37 -9.15
CA ASN A 82 -1.06 -8.65 -9.41
C ASN A 82 -2.51 -8.61 -8.95
N ASN A 83 -3.44 -8.84 -9.87
CA ASN A 83 -4.86 -9.00 -9.56
C ASN A 83 -5.12 -10.46 -9.19
N THR A 84 -5.24 -10.72 -7.88
CA THR A 84 -5.42 -12.07 -7.33
C THR A 84 -6.89 -12.48 -7.22
N THR A 85 -7.82 -11.66 -7.73
CA THR A 85 -9.23 -12.03 -7.87
C THR A 85 -9.37 -13.29 -8.72
N SER A 86 -10.31 -14.17 -8.36
CA SER A 86 -10.56 -15.42 -9.07
C SER A 86 -10.72 -15.20 -10.58
N SER A 87 -10.06 -16.03 -11.40
CA SER A 87 -10.18 -15.99 -12.86
C SER A 87 -11.60 -16.32 -13.36
N SER A 88 -12.44 -16.93 -12.53
CA SER A 88 -13.84 -17.21 -12.84
C SER A 88 -14.76 -15.99 -12.75
N PHE A 89 -14.25 -14.84 -12.30
CA PHE A 89 -15.02 -13.62 -12.10
C PHE A 89 -14.33 -12.46 -12.82
N GLN A 90 -15.07 -11.71 -13.64
CA GLN A 90 -14.49 -10.60 -14.37
C GLN A 90 -14.29 -9.40 -13.43
N ALA A 91 -13.05 -9.13 -13.09
CA ALA A 91 -12.62 -7.96 -12.33
C ALA A 91 -11.31 -7.43 -12.90
N ALA A 92 -11.23 -6.13 -13.14
CA ALA A 92 -10.05 -5.49 -13.68
C ALA A 92 -9.63 -4.32 -12.79
N ILE A 93 -8.33 -4.20 -12.51
CA ILE A 93 -7.81 -3.01 -11.85
C ILE A 93 -7.62 -1.93 -12.90
N LEU A 94 -8.38 -0.84 -12.77
CA LEU A 94 -8.33 0.28 -13.71
C LEU A 94 -7.47 1.43 -13.23
N SER A 95 -7.30 1.56 -11.91
CA SER A 95 -6.57 2.70 -11.35
C SER A 95 -5.93 2.36 -10.01
N LEU A 96 -4.75 2.94 -9.79
CA LEU A 96 -4.00 2.86 -8.55
C LEU A 96 -3.59 4.28 -8.14
N GLY A 97 -4.07 4.74 -7.00
CA GLY A 97 -3.70 6.01 -6.40
C GLY A 97 -2.56 5.86 -5.39
N MET A 98 -1.82 6.93 -5.17
CA MET A 98 -0.82 7.09 -4.12
C MET A 98 -0.78 8.55 -3.66
N THR A 99 -0.47 8.77 -2.40
CA THR A 99 -0.13 10.10 -1.85
C THR A 99 1.35 10.16 -1.55
N SER A 100 2.04 11.19 -2.04
CA SER A 100 3.44 11.47 -1.74
C SER A 100 3.63 12.76 -0.96
N SER A 101 4.57 12.77 -0.01
CA SER A 101 5.08 13.97 0.66
C SER A 101 6.62 13.99 0.61
N PRO A 102 7.27 15.01 0.02
CA PRO A 102 6.66 16.16 -0.65
C PRO A 102 5.85 15.74 -1.88
N SER A 103 5.00 16.64 -2.40
CA SER A 103 4.21 16.33 -3.59
C SER A 103 5.12 16.10 -4.80
N LEU A 104 5.02 14.92 -5.41
CA LEU A 104 5.83 14.52 -6.55
C LEU A 104 4.99 14.51 -7.83
N SER A 105 5.64 14.80 -8.96
CA SER A 105 5.10 14.56 -10.30
C SER A 105 5.70 13.27 -10.85
N GLY A 106 4.89 12.41 -11.45
CA GLY A 106 5.40 11.13 -11.97
C GLY A 106 5.42 11.04 -13.51
N GLN A 107 6.20 10.08 -13.99
CA GLN A 107 6.23 9.64 -15.37
C GLN A 107 6.34 8.12 -15.42
N LEU A 108 5.46 7.48 -16.20
CA LEU A 108 5.56 6.05 -16.47
C LEU A 108 6.74 5.80 -17.42
N LEU A 109 7.70 4.97 -17.00
CA LEU A 109 8.83 4.59 -17.83
C LEU A 109 8.55 3.24 -18.52
N GLY A 110 8.74 3.22 -19.83
CA GLY A 110 8.41 2.07 -20.67
C GLY A 110 6.91 1.94 -20.97
N THR A 111 6.55 0.94 -21.76
CA THR A 111 5.15 0.61 -22.05
C THR A 111 4.62 -0.37 -21.02
N SER A 112 3.81 0.10 -20.07
CA SER A 112 2.90 -0.82 -19.36
C SER A 112 1.86 -1.30 -20.37
N SER A 113 1.58 -2.60 -20.38
CA SER A 113 0.50 -3.16 -21.21
C SER A 113 -0.90 -2.79 -20.72
N VAL A 114 -1.01 -2.20 -19.53
CA VAL A 114 -2.28 -1.91 -18.86
C VAL A 114 -2.44 -0.42 -18.60
N PHE A 115 -1.50 0.20 -17.88
CA PHE A 115 -1.62 1.59 -17.48
C PHE A 115 -1.08 2.51 -18.58
N SER A 116 -1.93 3.41 -19.08
CA SER A 116 -1.63 4.28 -20.22
C SER A 116 -1.29 5.71 -19.81
N GLY A 117 -1.56 6.09 -18.56
CA GLY A 117 -1.27 7.43 -18.08
C GLY A 117 -1.14 7.55 -16.56
N LEU A 118 -0.70 8.74 -16.17
CA LEU A 118 -0.58 9.19 -14.79
C LEU A 118 -1.20 10.59 -14.68
N SER A 119 -1.99 10.83 -13.63
CA SER A 119 -2.51 12.15 -13.30
C SER A 119 -2.35 12.47 -11.82
N ASP A 120 -2.46 13.75 -11.47
CA ASP A 120 -2.71 14.22 -10.10
C ASP A 120 -4.22 14.50 -9.99
N PRO A 121 -5.02 13.57 -9.45
CA PRO A 121 -6.46 13.73 -9.44
C PRO A 121 -6.95 14.62 -8.28
N GLY A 122 -6.13 14.85 -7.24
CA GLY A 122 -6.50 15.44 -5.95
C GLY A 122 -7.50 14.61 -5.13
N ASN A 123 -8.51 14.03 -5.78
CA ASN A 123 -9.48 13.10 -5.21
C ASN A 123 -9.52 11.82 -6.03
N PHE A 124 -9.45 10.67 -5.37
CA PHE A 124 -9.63 9.37 -5.99
C PHE A 124 -11.04 8.82 -5.65
N PRO A 125 -11.70 8.07 -6.55
CA PRO A 125 -13.04 7.53 -6.30
C PRO A 125 -13.13 6.72 -5.00
N GLY A 126 -14.32 6.59 -4.41
CA GLY A 126 -14.46 5.93 -3.10
C GLY A 126 -14.15 6.83 -1.89
N GLY A 127 -13.93 8.13 -2.11
CA GLY A 127 -13.80 9.12 -1.04
C GLY A 127 -12.37 9.33 -0.53
N PHE A 128 -11.37 8.77 -1.20
CA PHE A 128 -9.95 9.03 -0.89
C PHE A 128 -9.57 10.43 -1.37
N LYS A 129 -8.99 11.22 -0.45
CA LYS A 129 -8.63 12.62 -0.68
C LYS A 129 -7.12 12.78 -0.63
N ASN A 130 -6.62 13.84 -1.25
CA ASN A 130 -5.20 14.19 -1.30
C ASN A 130 -4.33 13.13 -2.00
N ILE A 131 -4.92 12.41 -2.96
CA ILE A 131 -4.17 11.51 -3.84
C ILE A 131 -3.54 12.38 -4.92
N ASN A 132 -2.20 12.45 -4.94
CA ASN A 132 -1.45 13.30 -5.88
C ASN A 132 -0.76 12.52 -7.00
N LEU A 133 -0.79 11.20 -6.94
CA LEU A 133 -0.32 10.32 -7.99
C LEU A 133 -1.41 9.30 -8.28
N CYS A 134 -1.80 9.17 -9.53
CA CYS A 134 -2.74 8.13 -9.91
C CYS A 134 -2.46 7.58 -11.30
N LEU A 135 -2.18 6.28 -11.32
CA LEU A 135 -1.99 5.49 -12.53
C LEU A 135 -3.35 5.03 -13.02
N TYR A 136 -3.59 5.12 -14.33
CA TYR A 136 -4.87 4.72 -14.91
C TYR A 136 -4.73 4.01 -16.25
N ALA A 137 -5.64 3.09 -16.51
CA ALA A 137 -5.79 2.38 -17.79
C ALA A 137 -6.87 3.01 -18.71
N GLY A 138 -7.60 4.01 -18.22
CA GLY A 138 -8.74 4.62 -18.90
C GLY A 138 -8.93 6.11 -18.59
N SER A 139 -10.05 6.48 -17.97
CA SER A 139 -10.46 7.88 -17.83
C SER A 139 -9.99 8.52 -16.52
N ASN A 140 -8.69 8.84 -16.43
CA ASN A 140 -8.11 9.69 -15.38
C ASN A 140 -8.59 9.28 -13.97
N CYS A 141 -8.36 8.02 -13.60
CA CYS A 141 -8.66 7.46 -12.26
C CYS A 141 -10.13 7.19 -11.94
N ASN A 142 -11.07 7.66 -12.77
CA ASN A 142 -12.51 7.47 -12.52
C ASN A 142 -13.02 6.08 -12.93
N GLY A 143 -12.18 5.25 -13.55
CA GLY A 143 -12.55 3.95 -14.13
C GLY A 143 -12.65 4.01 -15.65
N GLY A 144 -13.54 3.19 -16.22
CA GLY A 144 -13.67 2.98 -17.66
C GLY A 144 -14.13 1.57 -18.01
N ASP A 145 -13.90 1.17 -19.26
CA ASP A 145 -14.20 -0.18 -19.76
C ASP A 145 -13.39 -1.22 -18.97
N ILE A 146 -14.09 -2.24 -18.46
CA ILE A 146 -13.51 -3.36 -17.73
C ILE A 146 -12.40 -4.07 -18.51
N ASN A 147 -12.46 -4.08 -19.84
CA ASN A 147 -11.51 -4.78 -20.69
C ASN A 147 -10.16 -4.05 -20.80
N ASN A 148 -10.06 -2.80 -20.34
CA ASN A 148 -8.82 -2.01 -20.44
C ASN A 148 -7.89 -2.21 -19.25
N GLY A 149 -8.37 -2.75 -18.13
CA GLY A 149 -7.60 -2.86 -16.89
C GLY A 149 -6.78 -4.14 -16.75
N LEU A 150 -6.10 -4.27 -15.62
CA LEU A 150 -5.39 -5.49 -15.24
C LEU A 150 -6.41 -6.56 -14.84
N GLN A 151 -6.66 -7.50 -15.76
CA GLN A 151 -7.68 -8.54 -15.61
C GLN A 151 -7.43 -9.47 -14.41
N SER A 152 -8.47 -10.17 -13.96
CA SER A 152 -8.39 -11.20 -12.91
C SER A 152 -7.30 -12.22 -13.21
N ALA A 153 -6.64 -12.70 -12.16
CA ALA A 153 -5.52 -13.65 -12.22
C ALA A 153 -4.38 -13.23 -13.17
N SER A 154 -4.18 -11.93 -13.36
CA SER A 154 -3.13 -11.38 -14.23
C SER A 154 -2.20 -10.44 -13.47
N SER A 155 -0.97 -10.31 -13.96
CA SER A 155 0.06 -9.44 -13.40
C SER A 155 0.62 -8.48 -14.45
N THR A 156 1.04 -7.29 -14.01
CA THR A 156 1.82 -6.34 -14.83
C THR A 156 3.00 -5.81 -14.03
N SER A 157 4.03 -5.34 -14.72
CA SER A 157 5.18 -4.66 -14.10
C SER A 157 5.63 -3.50 -14.97
N PHE A 158 6.03 -2.43 -14.31
CA PHE A 158 6.45 -1.19 -14.97
C PHE A 158 7.31 -0.37 -14.02
N GLU A 159 7.96 0.66 -14.54
CA GLU A 159 8.73 1.60 -13.74
C GLU A 159 8.04 2.96 -13.70
N LEU A 160 8.14 3.62 -12.55
CA LEU A 160 7.55 4.92 -12.29
C LEU A 160 8.66 5.84 -11.78
N ALA A 161 9.02 6.84 -12.58
CA ALA A 161 9.91 7.91 -12.15
C ALA A 161 9.07 8.99 -11.46
N LEU A 162 9.37 9.28 -10.20
CA LEU A 162 8.75 10.33 -9.42
C LEU A 162 9.76 11.45 -9.21
N THR A 163 9.42 12.65 -9.64
CA THR A 163 10.30 13.82 -9.60
C THR A 163 9.71 14.90 -8.72
N THR A 164 10.58 15.69 -8.11
CA THR A 164 10.18 16.93 -7.45
C THR A 164 10.77 18.12 -8.19
N SER A 165 9.97 19.18 -8.37
CA SER A 165 10.45 20.48 -8.82
C SER A 165 11.03 21.32 -7.67
N THR A 166 10.83 20.88 -6.42
CA THR A 166 11.23 21.61 -5.22
C THR A 166 11.92 20.71 -4.19
N GLY A 167 13.03 21.19 -3.63
CA GLY A 167 13.74 20.48 -2.57
C GLY A 167 14.73 19.41 -3.06
N ASN A 168 15.24 18.66 -2.09
CA ASN A 168 16.22 17.58 -2.29
C ASN A 168 15.76 16.33 -1.56
N LEU A 169 15.33 15.32 -2.32
CA LEU A 169 14.75 14.08 -1.80
C LEU A 169 15.73 13.30 -0.90
N LEU A 170 17.04 13.42 -1.11
CA LEU A 170 18.05 12.76 -0.26
C LEU A 170 18.09 13.36 1.15
N THR A 171 17.66 14.60 1.33
CA THR A 171 17.66 15.29 2.61
C THR A 171 16.29 15.30 3.28
N SER A 172 15.21 15.35 2.50
CA SER A 172 13.84 15.40 3.02
C SER A 172 13.20 14.03 3.21
N GLY A 173 13.74 12.99 2.56
CA GLY A 173 13.02 11.72 2.38
C GLY A 173 11.85 11.86 1.42
N VAL A 174 11.15 10.74 1.19
CA VAL A 174 9.88 10.67 0.47
C VAL A 174 8.94 9.77 1.26
N ASP A 175 7.85 10.34 1.75
CA ASP A 175 6.76 9.59 2.34
C ASP A 175 5.77 9.18 1.26
N LEU A 176 5.55 7.88 1.06
CA LEU A 176 4.45 7.35 0.27
C LEU A 176 3.38 6.79 1.22
N SER A 177 2.13 7.19 1.01
CA SER A 177 1.00 6.77 1.84
C SER A 177 -0.25 6.65 1.01
N GLN A 178 -1.30 6.05 1.57
CA GLN A 178 -2.62 5.90 0.96
C GLN A 178 -2.54 5.32 -0.46
N PHE A 179 -2.69 4.01 -0.58
CA PHE A 179 -2.61 3.35 -1.88
C PHE A 179 -3.98 2.82 -2.29
N PRO A 180 -4.96 3.66 -2.64
CA PRO A 180 -6.26 3.17 -3.06
C PRO A 180 -6.19 2.51 -4.43
N VAL A 181 -6.95 1.44 -4.62
CA VAL A 181 -7.10 0.76 -5.91
C VAL A 181 -8.56 0.74 -6.31
N LYS A 182 -8.82 0.96 -7.61
CA LYS A 182 -10.16 0.87 -8.19
C LYS A 182 -10.28 -0.40 -9.03
N PHE A 183 -11.21 -1.26 -8.63
CA PHE A 183 -11.67 -2.41 -9.39
C PHE A 183 -12.89 -2.03 -10.21
N GLN A 184 -12.89 -2.45 -11.47
CA GLN A 184 -14.07 -2.52 -12.31
C GLN A 184 -14.46 -3.99 -12.47
N THR A 185 -15.68 -4.34 -12.10
CA THR A 185 -16.18 -5.71 -12.17
C THR A 185 -17.41 -5.78 -13.05
N GLN A 186 -17.80 -6.99 -13.45
CA GLN A 186 -19.08 -7.25 -14.11
C GLN A 186 -20.31 -6.84 -13.28
N ASP A 187 -20.16 -6.72 -11.96
CA ASP A 187 -21.23 -6.41 -11.00
C ASP A 187 -21.13 -4.99 -10.41
N GLY A 188 -20.25 -4.13 -10.95
CA GLY A 188 -20.07 -2.75 -10.50
C GLY A 188 -18.61 -2.35 -10.27
N SER A 189 -18.40 -1.18 -9.68
CA SER A 189 -17.08 -0.64 -9.36
C SER A 189 -16.85 -0.63 -7.85
N PHE A 190 -15.62 -0.93 -7.43
CA PHE A 190 -15.25 -1.00 -6.03
C PHE A 190 -13.91 -0.30 -5.80
N GLU A 191 -13.79 0.44 -4.71
CA GLU A 191 -12.56 1.10 -4.32
C GLU A 191 -12.07 0.59 -2.97
N LEU A 192 -10.84 0.09 -2.96
CA LEU A 192 -10.23 -0.53 -1.80
C LEU A 192 -9.05 0.33 -1.35
N GLY A 193 -8.98 0.61 -0.05
CA GLY A 193 -7.79 1.19 0.58
C GLY A 193 -6.74 0.12 0.86
N ASP A 194 -5.52 0.56 1.10
CA ASP A 194 -4.39 -0.31 1.42
C ASP A 194 -4.50 -0.95 2.81
N LYS A 195 -4.03 -2.20 2.88
CA LYS A 195 -3.47 -2.78 4.11
C LYS A 195 -2.00 -3.03 3.82
N VAL A 196 -1.13 -2.11 4.23
CA VAL A 196 0.32 -2.30 4.06
C VAL A 196 0.81 -3.21 5.17
N PHE A 197 1.49 -4.28 4.77
CA PHE A 197 2.34 -5.04 5.67
C PHE A 197 3.76 -4.65 5.31
N PRO A 198 4.58 -4.12 6.24
CA PRO A 198 6.00 -3.97 5.95
C PRO A 198 6.50 -5.35 5.52
N ALA A 199 7.04 -5.45 4.30
CA ALA A 199 7.73 -6.65 3.90
C ALA A 199 8.82 -6.84 4.95
N ALA A 200 8.71 -7.91 5.75
CA ALA A 200 9.74 -8.20 6.73
C ALA A 200 11.07 -8.18 5.95
N PRO A 201 12.08 -7.38 6.36
CA PRO A 201 13.38 -7.42 5.73
C PRO A 201 13.76 -8.89 5.67
N GLU A 202 13.95 -9.45 4.47
CA GLU A 202 14.33 -10.86 4.37
C GLU A 202 15.52 -11.00 5.29
N PRO A 203 15.39 -11.74 6.40
CA PRO A 203 16.39 -11.66 7.43
C PRO A 203 17.67 -12.10 6.76
N SER A 204 18.75 -11.38 7.03
CA SER A 204 20.12 -11.68 6.63
C SER A 204 20.60 -13.06 7.12
N SER A 205 19.69 -13.97 7.45
CA SER A 205 19.78 -15.42 7.57
C SER A 205 20.70 -16.06 6.54
N PHE A 206 20.78 -15.58 5.29
CA PHE A 206 21.79 -16.09 4.35
C PHE A 206 23.22 -15.70 4.77
N PHE A 207 23.41 -14.50 5.30
CA PHE A 207 24.68 -14.04 5.84
C PHE A 207 25.00 -14.69 7.20
N LEU A 208 24.00 -14.87 8.06
CA LEU A 208 24.17 -15.53 9.35
C LEU A 208 24.40 -17.05 9.20
N ALA A 209 23.69 -17.70 8.28
CA ALA A 209 23.92 -19.10 7.93
C ALA A 209 25.29 -19.29 7.26
N GLY A 210 25.69 -18.37 6.37
CA GLY A 210 27.01 -18.39 5.74
C GLY A 210 28.15 -18.24 6.75
N THR A 211 28.06 -17.28 7.66
CA THR A 211 29.09 -17.05 8.70
C THR A 211 29.10 -18.15 9.76
N GLY A 212 27.94 -18.67 10.15
CA GLY A 212 27.83 -19.82 11.07
C GLY A 212 28.50 -21.08 10.51
N LEU A 213 28.28 -21.40 9.24
CA LEU A 213 28.89 -22.57 8.59
C LEU A 213 30.42 -22.43 8.49
N LEU A 214 30.92 -21.21 8.24
CA LEU A 214 32.35 -20.93 8.16
C LEU A 214 33.05 -21.11 9.52
N MET A 215 32.42 -20.69 10.61
CA MET A 215 32.92 -20.88 11.99
C MET A 215 32.99 -22.36 12.37
N ILE A 216 31.97 -23.15 11.98
CA ILE A 216 31.94 -24.60 12.21
C ILE A 216 33.07 -25.30 11.44
N LEU A 217 33.30 -24.96 10.16
CA LEU A 217 34.38 -25.52 9.36
C LEU A 217 35.78 -25.20 9.93
N LEU A 218 35.98 -23.99 10.46
CA LEU A 218 37.23 -23.60 11.13
C LEU A 218 37.46 -24.37 12.43
N PHE A 219 36.41 -24.67 13.20
CA PHE A 219 36.50 -25.48 14.41
C PHE A 219 36.87 -26.94 14.11
N PHE A 220 36.25 -27.56 13.10
CA PHE A 220 36.57 -28.95 12.72
C PHE A 220 37.96 -29.12 12.09
N ARG A 221 38.48 -28.10 11.39
CA ARG A 221 39.88 -28.12 10.91
C ARG A 221 40.91 -28.14 12.05
N ARG A 222 40.60 -27.53 13.20
CA ARG A 222 41.52 -27.43 14.34
C ARG A 222 41.62 -28.72 15.15
N THR A 223 40.54 -29.50 15.25
CA THR A 223 40.53 -30.75 16.02
C THR A 223 41.19 -31.92 15.29
N SER A 224 41.18 -31.93 13.95
CA SER A 224 41.80 -33.01 13.16
C SER A 224 43.34 -33.02 13.20
N ARG A 225 43.99 -31.86 13.41
CA ARG A 225 45.47 -31.78 13.47
C ARG A 225 46.10 -32.32 14.76
N LYS A 226 45.31 -32.60 15.81
CA LYS A 226 45.86 -33.12 17.09
C LYS A 226 45.92 -34.65 17.18
N ARG A 227 45.50 -35.39 16.15
CA ARG A 227 45.44 -36.86 16.17
C ARG A 227 46.56 -37.60 15.43
N GLN A 228 47.60 -36.90 14.96
CA GLN A 228 48.71 -37.51 14.20
C GLN A 228 50.06 -37.56 14.93
N PHE A 229 50.11 -37.35 16.25
CA PHE A 229 51.34 -37.48 17.06
C PHE A 229 51.23 -38.60 18.10
N LEU A 230 50.82 -39.79 17.68
CA LEU A 230 50.92 -41.03 18.46
C LEU A 230 50.90 -42.19 17.47
N LEU A 231 52.04 -42.48 16.85
CA LEU A 231 52.46 -43.78 16.29
C LEU A 231 53.97 -43.72 16.03
#